data_AF-A0A6H9KY48-F1
#
_entry.id   AF-A0A6H9KY48-F1
#
_cell.length_a   1.000
_cell.length_b   1.000
_cell.length_c   1.000
_cell.angle_alpha   90.00
_cell.angle_beta   90.00
_cell.angle_gamma   90.00
#
_symmetry.space_group_name_H-M   'P 1'
#
loop_
_entity.id
_entity.type
_entity.pdbx_description
1 polymer ?
#
loop_
_entity_poly.entity_id
_entity_poly.type
_entity_poly.pdbx_seq_one_letter_code
_entity_poly.pdbx_strand_id
1 'polypeptide(L)'
;MDSSYQVKRFQINCPASEVIEKILLQAYKNPVLMQVFEEHFVSCSRCQKFVKNIRTYYEILEAELEKPISAKVARFADSLGTGCKKS
;
A
#
# COMPACT_ATOMS: atom_id res chain seq x y z
N MET A 1 24.88 11.68 26.77
CA MET A 1 23.66 10.86 26.79
C MET A 1 23.34 10.46 25.36
N ASP A 2 23.59 9.20 25.05
CA ASP A 2 23.56 8.65 23.69
C ASP A 2 22.13 8.50 23.15
N SER A 3 21.77 9.40 22.23
CA SER A 3 20.54 9.36 21.41
C SER A 3 20.42 8.08 20.55
N SER A 4 21.52 7.34 20.39
CA SER A 4 21.63 6.12 19.59
C SER A 4 20.98 4.87 20.21
N TYR A 5 20.67 4.88 21.52
CA TYR A 5 20.04 3.73 22.19
C TYR A 5 18.52 3.65 22.00
N GLN A 6 17.84 4.77 21.74
CA GLN A 6 16.38 4.76 21.56
C GLN A 6 15.96 4.32 20.16
N VAL A 7 16.75 4.63 19.13
CA VAL A 7 16.47 4.24 17.73
C VAL A 7 16.59 2.73 17.52
N LYS A 8 17.43 2.04 18.30
CA LYS A 8 17.62 0.58 18.21
C LYS A 8 16.46 -0.24 18.76
N ARG A 9 15.56 0.34 19.57
CA ARG A 9 14.40 -0.40 20.15
C ARG A 9 13.17 -0.44 19.24
N PHE A 10 13.10 0.37 18.18
CA PHE A 10 11.99 0.33 17.22
C PHE A 10 12.21 -0.64 16.05
N GLN A 11 13.32 -1.40 16.03
CA GLN A 11 13.59 -2.45 15.04
C GLN A 11 13.00 -3.82 15.43
N ILE A 12 11.99 -3.85 16.29
CA ILE A 12 11.36 -5.10 16.73
C ILE A 12 10.23 -5.42 15.74
N ASN A 13 10.56 -6.25 14.76
CA ASN A 13 9.66 -6.95 13.82
C ASN A 13 8.80 -6.06 12.91
N CYS A 14 9.43 -5.29 12.02
CA CYS A 14 8.70 -4.82 10.83
C CYS A 14 8.19 -6.03 10.05
N PRO A 15 6.90 -6.11 9.70
CA PRO A 15 6.40 -7.17 8.84
C PRO A 15 7.10 -7.14 7.47
N ALA A 16 7.20 -8.31 6.83
CA ALA A 16 7.71 -8.40 5.47
C ALA A 16 6.86 -7.55 4.50
N SER A 17 7.47 -7.06 3.42
CA SER A 17 6.82 -6.20 2.41
C SER A 17 5.52 -6.80 1.87
N GLU A 18 5.51 -8.09 1.56
CA GLU A 18 4.35 -8.83 1.06
C GLU A 18 3.21 -8.88 2.09
N VAL A 19 3.56 -8.94 3.38
CA VAL A 19 2.58 -8.95 4.48
C VAL A 19 1.95 -7.57 4.60
N ILE A 20 2.76 -6.50 4.50
CA ILE A 20 2.26 -5.13 4.52
C ILE A 20 1.28 -4.88 3.37
N GLU A 21 1.66 -5.28 2.15
CA GLU A 21 0.80 -5.14 0.98
C GLU A 21 -0.51 -5.91 1.15
N LYS A 22 -0.46 -7.14 1.66
CA LYS A 22 -1.68 -7.93 1.97
C LYS A 22 -2.57 -7.25 3.01
N ILE A 23 -1.99 -6.71 4.09
CA ILE A 23 -2.74 -5.97 5.12
C ILE A 23 -3.45 -4.78 4.49
N LEU A 24 -2.74 -3.99 3.66
CA LEU A 24 -3.31 -2.81 3.00
C LEU A 24 -4.44 -3.18 2.03
N LEU A 25 -4.25 -4.20 1.18
CA LEU A 25 -5.25 -4.64 0.21
C LEU A 25 -6.46 -5.32 0.84
N GLN A 26 -6.31 -5.88 2.04
CA GLN A 26 -7.36 -6.60 2.76
C GLN A 26 -7.86 -5.83 4.00
N ALA A 27 -7.53 -4.55 4.13
CA ALA A 27 -7.88 -3.74 5.30
C ALA A 27 -9.38 -3.78 5.62
N TYR A 28 -10.24 -3.79 4.59
CA TYR A 28 -11.69 -3.90 4.75
C TYR A 28 -12.16 -5.25 5.29
N LYS A 29 -11.38 -6.32 5.12
CA LYS A 29 -11.70 -7.68 5.60
C LYS A 29 -11.25 -7.92 7.05
N ASN A 30 -10.24 -7.17 7.50
CA ASN A 30 -9.67 -7.36 8.83
C ASN A 30 -9.27 -6.02 9.46
N PRO A 31 -10.24 -5.26 9.99
CA PRO A 31 -10.00 -3.93 10.56
C PRO A 31 -9.11 -3.98 11.80
N VAL A 32 -9.15 -5.07 12.57
CA VAL A 32 -8.29 -5.25 13.77
C VAL A 32 -6.82 -5.35 13.37
N LEU A 33 -6.51 -6.12 12.33
CA LEU A 33 -5.15 -6.23 11.81
C LEU A 33 -4.66 -4.90 11.24
N MET A 34 -5.54 -4.14 10.59
CA MET A 34 -5.23 -2.80 10.09
C MET A 34 -4.90 -1.84 11.25
N GLN A 35 -5.69 -1.84 12.33
CA GLN A 35 -5.45 -0.99 13.49
C GLN A 35 -4.09 -1.28 14.15
N VAL A 36 -3.76 -2.56 14.37
CA VAL A 36 -2.45 -2.97 14.91
C VAL A 36 -1.31 -2.54 13.98
N PHE A 37 -1.52 -2.65 12.67
CA PHE A 37 -0.54 -2.19 11.68
C PHE A 37 -0.36 -0.67 11.69
N GLU A 38 -1.44 0.10 11.84
CA GLU A 38 -1.42 1.56 11.93
C GLU A 38 -0.64 2.04 13.16
N GLU A 39 -0.83 1.41 14.33
CA GLU A 39 -0.07 1.71 15.55
C GLU A 39 1.45 1.49 15.36
N HIS A 40 1.85 0.43 14.66
CA HIS A 40 3.24 0.18 14.29
C HIS A 40 3.74 1.19 13.24
N PHE A 41 2.92 1.49 12.23
CA PHE A 41 3.24 2.40 11.14
C PHE A 41 3.53 3.82 11.62
N VAL A 42 2.77 4.35 12.60
CA VAL A 42 2.97 5.72 13.10
C VAL A 42 4.37 5.90 13.70
N SER A 43 4.96 4.84 14.27
CA SER A 43 6.26 4.89 14.94
C SER A 43 7.44 4.40 14.08
N CYS A 44 7.20 3.73 12.95
CA CYS A 44 8.27 3.12 12.14
C CYS A 44 8.47 3.80 10.78
N SER A 45 9.52 4.63 10.66
CA SER A 45 9.86 5.37 9.42
C SER A 45 10.11 4.48 8.20
N ARG A 46 10.61 3.24 8.40
CA ARG A 46 10.80 2.26 7.33
C ARG A 46 9.46 1.80 6.76
N CYS A 47 8.53 1.41 7.62
CA CYS A 47 7.18 1.02 7.21
C CYS A 47 6.43 2.19 6.60
N GLN A 48 6.63 3.43 7.10
CA GLN A 48 6.06 4.63 6.49
C GLN A 48 6.49 4.82 5.04
N LYS A 49 7.80 4.76 4.77
CA LYS A 49 8.33 4.86 3.41
C LYS A 49 7.77 3.76 2.51
N PHE A 50 7.68 2.54 3.02
CA PHE A 50 7.19 1.40 2.26
C PHE A 50 5.70 1.53 1.90
N VAL A 51 4.85 1.87 2.86
CA VAL A 51 3.42 2.13 2.63
C VAL A 51 3.22 3.29 1.66
N LYS A 52 4.01 4.36 1.78
CA LYS A 52 3.96 5.48 0.83
C LYS A 52 4.25 5.02 -0.61
N ASN A 53 5.29 4.21 -0.79
CA ASN A 53 5.63 3.67 -2.12
C ASN A 53 4.52 2.78 -2.68
N ILE A 54 3.91 1.92 -1.84
CA ILE A 54 2.77 1.09 -2.26
C ILE A 54 1.60 1.98 -2.71
N ARG A 55 1.22 2.99 -1.90
CA ARG A 55 0.13 3.91 -2.26
C ARG A 55 0.41 4.60 -3.59
N THR A 56 1.60 5.16 -3.77
CA THR A 56 1.98 5.81 -5.04
C THR A 56 1.92 4.84 -6.22
N TYR A 57 2.35 3.58 -6.04
CA TYR A 57 2.24 2.57 -7.10
C TYR A 57 0.77 2.32 -7.50
N TYR A 58 -0.11 2.15 -6.52
CA TYR A 58 -1.54 1.92 -6.79
C TYR A 58 -2.24 3.15 -7.36
N GLU A 59 -1.91 4.37 -6.90
CA GLU A 59 -2.42 5.62 -7.47
C GLU A 59 -2.05 5.75 -8.96
N ILE A 60 -0.81 5.42 -9.33
CA ILE A 60 -0.38 5.41 -10.73
C ILE A 60 -1.16 4.35 -11.51
N LEU A 61 -1.30 3.14 -10.96
CA LEU A 61 -2.02 2.05 -11.62
C LEU A 61 -3.50 2.41 -11.84
N GLU A 62 -4.18 2.97 -10.82
CA GLU A 62 -5.56 3.44 -10.92
C GLU A 62 -5.70 4.51 -12.00
N ALA A 63 -4.80 5.51 -12.02
CA ALA A 63 -4.81 6.54 -13.06
C ALA A 63 -4.60 5.96 -14.47
N GLU A 64 -3.73 4.97 -14.63
CA GLU A 64 -3.53 4.27 -15.90
C GLU A 64 -4.76 3.45 -16.30
N LEU A 65 -5.50 2.87 -15.36
CA LEU A 65 -6.73 2.13 -15.64
C LEU A 65 -7.90 3.05 -15.99
N GLU A 66 -8.00 4.22 -15.37
CA GLU A 66 -9.03 5.23 -15.67
C GLU A 66 -8.82 5.89 -17.04
N LYS A 67 -7.55 6.17 -17.39
CA LYS A 67 -7.18 6.78 -18.67
C LYS A 67 -6.06 5.98 -19.32
N PRO A 68 -6.38 4.83 -19.95
CA PRO A 68 -5.38 3.96 -20.54
C PRO A 68 -4.58 4.64 -21.65
N ILE A 69 -3.28 4.79 -21.42
CA ILE A 69 -2.35 5.38 -22.40
C ILE A 69 -2.02 4.37 -23.52
N SER A 70 -2.10 3.06 -23.22
CA SER A 70 -1.81 2.00 -24.19
C SER A 70 -3.01 1.08 -24.43
N ALA A 71 -3.09 0.55 -25.65
CA ALA A 71 -4.13 -0.42 -26.03
C ALA A 71 -4.08 -1.72 -25.20
N LYS A 72 -2.92 -2.07 -24.62
CA LYS A 72 -2.77 -3.22 -23.72
C LYS A 72 -3.43 -2.95 -22.37
N VAL A 73 -3.19 -1.77 -21.80
CA VAL A 73 -3.80 -1.34 -20.53
C VAL A 73 -5.31 -1.15 -20.70
N ALA A 74 -5.77 -0.63 -21.83
CA ALA A 74 -7.20 -0.46 -22.12
C ALA A 74 -7.95 -1.80 -22.06
N ARG A 75 -7.45 -2.83 -22.75
CA ARG A 75 -8.05 -4.18 -22.74
C ARG A 75 -8.04 -4.79 -21.34
N PHE A 76 -6.99 -4.52 -20.56
CA PHE A 76 -6.90 -5.00 -19.18
C PHE A 76 -7.95 -4.30 -18.29
N ALA A 77 -8.07 -2.98 -18.37
CA ALA A 77 -9.13 -2.22 -17.67
C ALA A 77 -10.54 -2.71 -18.05
N ASP A 78 -10.79 -2.95 -19.34
CA ASP A 78 -12.07 -3.50 -19.80
C ASP A 78 -12.37 -4.87 -19.17
N SER A 79 -11.35 -5.74 -19.05
CA SER A 79 -11.50 -7.07 -18.42
C SER A 79 -11.81 -7.03 -16.92
N LEU A 80 -11.45 -5.94 -16.23
CA LEU A 80 -11.73 -5.73 -14.82
C LEU A 80 -13.15 -5.16 -14.57
N GLY A 81 -13.91 -4.86 -15.64
CA GLY A 81 -15.22 -4.21 -15.53
C GLY A 81 -15.14 -2.74 -15.12
N THR A 82 -13.93 -2.16 -15.10
CA THR A 82 -13.70 -0.71 -14.91
C THR A 82 -13.81 0.06 -16.21
N GLY A 83 -13.99 -0.64 -17.34
CA GLY A 83 -14.28 -0.06 -18.65
C GLY A 83 -15.51 0.85 -18.57
N CYS A 84 -15.27 2.15 -18.74
CA CYS A 84 -16.26 3.21 -18.77
C CYS A 84 -17.49 2.75 -19.59
N LYS A 85 -18.61 2.43 -18.93
CA LYS A 85 -19.90 2.27 -19.60
C LYS A 85 -20.26 3.65 -20.17
N LYS A 86 -19.89 3.90 -21.42
CA LYS A 86 -20.50 4.95 -22.23
C LYS A 86 -21.92 4.48 -22.55
N SER A 87 -22.88 4.91 -21.72
CA SER A 87 -24.27 5.11 -22.16
C SER A 87 -24.42 6.56 -22.60
#